data_AF-E6QWS2-F1
#
_entry.id   AF-E6QWS2-F1
#
_cell.length_a   1.000
_cell.length_b   1.000
_cell.length_c   1.000
_cell.angle_alpha   90.00
_cell.angle_beta   90.00
_cell.angle_gamma   90.00
#
_symmetry.space_group_name_H-M   'P 1'
#
loop_
_entity.id
_entity.type
_entity.pdbx_description
1 polymer ?
#
loop_
_entity_poly.entity_id
_entity_poly.type
_entity_poly.pdbx_seq_one_letter_code
_entity_poly.pdbx_strand_id
1 'polypeptide(L)'
;MSWEDDKSEDKPCPCGKSHFTITFRSNDWGQHEERWLMYCPECARTHGLYSYIVSHKGLSDTRYIWLSKRQLRELKELEDLIRELKDALAAHLRFRYGAHWTRYFMGKPKKEIWAEVTDNGSRYPQLSTFYSHVRQVGLESVLNGYLQYDKVSIVTHILHLDDSDLASRVVRIRDLESSLAAKNDAIRAEGVHRQ
;
A
#
# COMPACT_ATOMS: atom_id res chain seq x y z
N MET A 1 -25.52 19.02 7.65
CA MET A 1 -25.77 18.15 6.49
C MET A 1 -26.32 16.85 7.04
N SER A 2 -27.53 16.46 6.62
CA SER A 2 -28.20 15.27 7.15
C SER A 2 -27.81 14.06 6.30
N TRP A 3 -27.65 12.92 6.95
CA TRP A 3 -27.51 11.62 6.32
C TRP A 3 -28.82 10.88 6.55
N GLU A 4 -29.39 10.31 5.51
CA GLU A 4 -30.64 9.55 5.58
C GLU A 4 -30.32 8.07 5.65
N ASP A 5 -30.98 7.35 6.56
CA ASP A 5 -30.83 5.91 6.70
C ASP A 5 -31.76 5.23 5.69
N ASP A 6 -31.19 4.55 4.69
CA ASP A 6 -31.94 3.96 3.59
C ASP A 6 -32.56 2.61 4.01
N LYS A 7 -31.70 1.66 4.39
CA LYS A 7 -32.04 0.28 4.73
C LYS A 7 -31.12 -0.21 5.84
N SER A 8 -31.67 -1.02 6.75
CA SER A 8 -30.88 -1.79 7.70
C SER A 8 -30.98 -3.29 7.41
N GLU A 9 -29.88 -4.00 7.61
CA GLU A 9 -29.81 -5.46 7.51
C GLU A 9 -29.19 -6.06 8.77
N ASP A 10 -29.88 -7.02 9.36
CA ASP A 10 -29.35 -7.80 10.48
C ASP A 10 -28.67 -9.06 9.96
N LYS A 11 -27.44 -9.29 10.42
CA LYS A 11 -26.60 -10.44 10.05
C LYS A 11 -26.12 -11.15 11.31
N PRO A 12 -25.96 -12.48 11.28
CA PRO A 12 -25.46 -13.22 12.43
C PRO A 12 -24.04 -12.78 12.79
N CYS A 13 -23.74 -12.63 14.08
CA CYS A 13 -22.39 -12.28 14.52
C CYS A 13 -21.40 -13.43 14.28
N PRO A 14 -20.07 -13.17 14.25
CA PRO A 14 -19.06 -14.19 13.99
C PRO A 14 -19.11 -15.42 14.92
N CYS A 15 -19.62 -15.28 16.15
CA CYS A 15 -19.76 -16.39 17.09
C CYS A 15 -21.13 -17.10 17.03
N GLY A 16 -22.07 -16.61 16.21
CA GLY A 16 -23.42 -17.18 16.05
C GLY A 16 -24.39 -16.96 17.22
N LYS A 17 -23.97 -16.31 18.31
CA LYS A 17 -24.79 -16.13 19.53
C LYS A 17 -25.72 -14.91 19.49
N SER A 18 -25.55 -14.01 18.53
CA SER A 18 -26.30 -12.74 18.39
C SER A 18 -26.14 -12.21 16.95
N HIS A 19 -26.32 -10.91 16.73
CA HIS A 19 -26.27 -10.28 15.41
C HIS A 19 -25.42 -9.00 15.41
N PHE A 20 -25.19 -8.46 14.21
CA PHE A 20 -24.78 -7.09 13.95
C PHE A 20 -25.71 -6.50 12.88
N THR A 21 -25.86 -5.18 12.88
CA THR A 21 -26.67 -4.47 11.88
C THR A 21 -25.77 -3.68 10.95
N ILE A 22 -26.11 -3.70 9.66
CA ILE A 22 -25.53 -2.85 8.62
C ILE A 22 -26.60 -1.82 8.24
N THR A 23 -26.33 -0.53 8.46
CA THR A 23 -27.21 0.56 8.00
C THR A 23 -26.57 1.24 6.81
N PHE A 24 -27.26 1.19 5.67
CA PHE A 24 -26.89 1.92 4.46
C PHE A 24 -27.42 3.34 4.57
N ARG A 25 -26.58 4.33 4.27
CA ARG A 25 -26.94 5.73 4.36
C ARG A 25 -26.55 6.45 3.10
N SER A 26 -27.38 7.41 2.71
CA SER A 26 -27.12 8.30 1.59
C SER A 26 -27.30 9.75 2.01
N ASN A 27 -26.76 10.67 1.22
CA ASN A 27 -27.01 12.10 1.39
C ASN A 27 -27.40 12.75 0.06
N ASP A 28 -27.86 14.01 0.14
CA ASP A 28 -28.33 14.78 -1.03
C ASP A 28 -27.28 14.97 -2.14
N TRP A 29 -26.02 14.60 -1.88
CA TRP A 29 -24.89 14.75 -2.79
C TRP A 29 -24.52 13.41 -3.46
N GLY A 30 -25.34 12.38 -3.27
CA GLY A 30 -25.12 11.04 -3.84
C GLY A 30 -23.94 10.31 -3.21
N GLN A 31 -23.51 10.71 -2.02
CA GLN A 31 -22.52 9.95 -1.26
C GLN A 31 -23.23 8.82 -0.50
N HIS A 32 -22.58 7.67 -0.43
CA HIS A 32 -23.07 6.51 0.30
C HIS A 32 -22.08 6.12 1.39
N GLU A 33 -22.60 5.76 2.57
CA GLU A 33 -21.82 5.15 3.65
C GLU A 33 -22.53 3.94 4.26
N GLU A 34 -21.75 3.04 4.82
CA GLU A 34 -22.27 1.89 5.57
C GLU A 34 -21.86 2.02 7.03
N ARG A 35 -22.84 1.87 7.93
CA ARG A 35 -22.61 1.84 9.37
C ARG A 35 -22.80 0.42 9.89
N TRP A 36 -21.76 -0.11 10.53
CA TRP A 36 -21.75 -1.46 11.07
C TRP A 36 -21.77 -1.42 12.60
N LEU A 37 -22.78 -2.04 13.23
CA LEU A 37 -22.94 -2.04 14.69
C LEU A 37 -23.07 -3.47 15.23
N MET A 38 -22.12 -3.86 16.10
CA MET A 38 -22.08 -5.18 16.74
C MET A 38 -22.88 -5.18 18.05
N TYR A 39 -23.93 -6.01 18.13
CA TYR A 39 -24.76 -6.13 19.34
C TYR A 39 -24.31 -7.25 20.27
N CYS A 40 -23.47 -8.18 19.79
CA CYS A 40 -22.90 -9.23 20.63
C CYS A 40 -21.81 -8.67 21.56
N PRO A 41 -21.97 -8.68 22.90
CA PRO A 41 -20.98 -8.11 23.83
C PRO A 41 -19.63 -8.83 23.76
N GLU A 42 -19.64 -10.15 23.55
CA GLU A 42 -18.43 -10.96 23.40
C GLU A 42 -17.66 -10.59 22.12
N CYS A 43 -18.36 -10.49 20.98
CA CYS A 43 -17.74 -10.10 19.71
C CYS A 43 -17.30 -8.63 19.73
N ALA A 44 -18.07 -7.71 20.33
CA ALA A 44 -17.67 -6.31 20.47
C ALA A 44 -16.34 -6.15 21.24
N ARG A 45 -16.07 -7.05 22.20
CA ARG A 45 -14.80 -7.08 22.93
C ARG A 45 -13.66 -7.71 22.14
N THR A 46 -13.93 -8.73 21.35
CA THR A 46 -12.91 -9.61 20.74
C THR A 46 -12.66 -9.35 19.25
N HIS A 47 -13.55 -8.66 18.56
CA HIS A 47 -13.49 -8.38 17.13
C HIS A 47 -13.45 -6.87 16.85
N GLY A 48 -13.02 -6.53 15.64
CA GLY A 48 -13.11 -5.19 15.07
C GLY A 48 -13.47 -5.28 13.59
N LEU A 49 -14.00 -4.19 13.05
CA LEU A 49 -14.35 -4.11 11.64
C LEU A 49 -13.07 -3.84 10.83
N TYR A 50 -12.81 -4.70 9.86
CA TYR A 50 -11.75 -4.55 8.86
C TYR A 50 -12.39 -4.19 7.53
N SER A 51 -11.82 -3.22 6.82
CA SER A 51 -12.22 -2.88 5.46
C SER A 51 -11.10 -3.13 4.47
N TYR A 52 -11.45 -3.55 3.26
CA TYR A 52 -10.51 -3.73 2.16
C TYR A 52 -11.14 -3.36 0.83
N ILE A 53 -10.31 -2.92 -0.11
CA ILE A 53 -10.74 -2.55 -1.46
C ILE A 53 -10.61 -3.77 -2.37
N VAL A 54 -11.66 -4.05 -3.13
CA VAL A 54 -11.68 -5.02 -4.22
C VAL A 54 -11.85 -4.26 -5.52
N SER A 55 -10.93 -4.46 -6.46
CA SER A 55 -11.04 -3.87 -7.79
C SER A 55 -11.50 -4.94 -8.79
N HIS A 56 -12.60 -4.68 -9.49
CA HIS A 56 -13.12 -5.54 -10.55
C HIS A 56 -13.53 -4.69 -11.76
N LYS A 57 -12.96 -5.00 -12.93
CA LYS A 57 -13.21 -4.29 -14.19
C LYS A 57 -13.04 -2.76 -14.10
N GLY A 58 -12.03 -2.30 -13.34
CA GLY A 58 -11.75 -0.87 -13.16
C GLY A 58 -12.65 -0.15 -12.16
N LEU A 59 -13.61 -0.84 -11.53
CA LEU A 59 -14.40 -0.34 -10.41
C LEU A 59 -13.78 -0.84 -9.11
N SER A 60 -13.62 0.06 -8.13
CA SER A 60 -13.17 -0.27 -6.79
C SER A 60 -14.35 -0.25 -5.83
N ASP A 61 -14.50 -1.32 -5.08
CA ASP A 61 -15.55 -1.51 -4.09
C ASP A 61 -14.93 -1.75 -2.71
N THR A 62 -15.53 -1.20 -1.65
CA THR A 62 -15.04 -1.37 -0.28
C THR A 62 -15.86 -2.47 0.39
N ARG A 63 -15.18 -3.51 0.87
CA ARG A 63 -15.78 -4.64 1.57
C ARG A 63 -15.41 -4.60 3.04
N TYR A 64 -16.32 -5.05 3.88
CA TYR A 64 -16.15 -5.10 5.32
C TYR A 64 -16.24 -6.53 5.86
N ILE A 65 -15.43 -6.84 6.86
CA ILE A 65 -15.43 -8.12 7.57
C ILE A 65 -15.08 -7.92 9.04
N TRP A 66 -15.70 -8.70 9.92
CA TRP A 66 -15.34 -8.74 11.32
C TRP A 66 -14.16 -9.68 11.54
N LEU A 67 -13.02 -9.13 11.98
CA LEU A 67 -11.83 -9.90 12.32
C LEU A 67 -11.61 -9.90 13.82
N SER A 68 -10.97 -10.96 14.33
CA SER A 68 -10.50 -10.92 15.72
C SER A 68 -9.49 -9.79 15.91
N LYS A 69 -9.49 -9.16 17.09
CA LYS A 69 -8.50 -8.14 17.45
C LYS A 69 -7.07 -8.67 17.40
N ARG A 70 -6.86 -9.99 17.54
CA ARG A 70 -5.56 -10.61 17.32
C ARG A 70 -5.13 -10.49 15.86
N GLN A 71 -5.98 -10.92 14.92
CA GLN A 71 -5.71 -10.78 13.48
C GLN A 71 -5.48 -9.32 13.08
N LEU A 72 -6.29 -8.39 13.57
CA LEU A 72 -6.11 -6.96 13.31
C LEU A 72 -4.76 -6.43 13.79
N ARG A 73 -4.31 -6.85 14.98
CA ARG A 73 -2.98 -6.48 15.49
C ARG A 73 -1.87 -7.09 14.64
N GLU A 74 -1.95 -8.38 14.32
CA GLU A 74 -0.95 -9.06 13.50
C GLU A 74 -0.79 -8.41 12.12
N LEU A 75 -1.91 -8.05 11.46
CA LEU A 75 -1.87 -7.34 10.17
C LEU A 75 -1.18 -5.99 10.30
N LYS A 76 -1.60 -5.20 11.30
CA LYS A 76 -1.04 -3.87 11.53
C LYS A 76 0.45 -3.93 11.86
N GLU A 77 0.86 -4.84 12.73
CA GLU A 77 2.26 -5.05 13.09
C GLU A 77 3.11 -5.43 11.86
N LEU A 78 2.57 -6.26 10.97
CA LEU A 78 3.24 -6.64 9.74
C LEU A 78 3.35 -5.47 8.74
N GLU A 79 2.29 -4.69 8.57
CA GLU A 79 2.28 -3.48 7.74
C GLU A 79 3.27 -2.42 8.26
N ASP A 80 3.25 -2.18 9.57
CA ASP A 80 4.14 -1.23 10.23
C ASP A 80 5.60 -1.67 10.07
N LEU A 81 5.90 -2.96 10.26
CA LEU A 81 7.25 -3.53 10.05
C LEU A 81 7.72 -3.38 8.60
N ILE A 82 6.87 -3.68 7.61
CA ILE A 82 7.20 -3.52 6.20
C ILE A 82 7.54 -2.07 5.89
N ARG A 83 6.72 -1.12 6.38
CA ARG A 83 6.96 0.31 6.20
C ARG A 83 8.30 0.73 6.82
N GLU A 84 8.55 0.35 8.07
CA GLU A 84 9.80 0.65 8.76
C GLU A 84 11.03 0.12 8.01
N LEU A 85 10.97 -1.12 7.51
CA LEU A 85 12.06 -1.71 6.75
C LEU A 85 12.29 -1.00 5.40
N LYS A 86 11.23 -0.57 4.71
CA LYS A 86 11.34 0.22 3.48
C LYS A 86 11.96 1.59 3.74
N ASP A 87 11.56 2.26 4.81
CA ASP A 87 12.12 3.55 5.21
C ASP A 87 13.60 3.43 5.60
N ALA A 88 13.93 2.40 6.38
CA ALA A 88 15.31 2.09 6.75
C ALA A 88 16.18 1.78 5.52
N LEU A 89 15.64 1.04 4.54
CA LEU A 89 16.32 0.77 3.28
C LEU A 89 16.55 2.04 2.47
N ALA A 90 15.53 2.89 2.33
CA ALA A 90 15.66 4.17 1.64
C ALA A 90 16.71 5.07 2.30
N ALA A 91 16.72 5.13 3.64
CA ALA A 91 17.76 5.84 4.39
C ALA A 91 19.16 5.25 4.13
N HIS A 92 19.30 3.92 4.12
CA HIS A 92 20.55 3.24 3.80
C HIS A 92 21.05 3.58 2.38
N LEU A 93 20.17 3.55 1.38
CA LEU A 93 20.51 3.91 -0.01
C LEU A 93 21.01 5.35 -0.10
N ARG A 94 20.29 6.30 0.52
CA ARG A 94 20.69 7.72 0.52
C ARG A 94 22.03 7.93 1.19
N PHE A 95 22.23 7.32 2.35
CA PHE A 95 23.46 7.46 3.11
C PHE A 95 24.66 6.85 2.37
N ARG A 96 24.52 5.63 1.85
CA ARG A 96 25.65 4.88 1.30
C ARG A 96 25.93 5.19 -0.17
N TYR A 97 24.88 5.41 -0.95
CA TYR A 97 24.96 5.52 -2.42
C TYR A 97 24.52 6.87 -2.96
N GLY A 98 23.90 7.75 -2.16
CA GLY A 98 23.36 9.03 -2.64
C GLY A 98 24.39 9.93 -3.32
N ALA A 99 25.58 10.07 -2.74
CA ALA A 99 26.64 10.87 -3.35
C ALA A 99 27.13 10.28 -4.68
N HIS A 100 27.30 8.96 -4.76
CA HIS A 100 27.72 8.28 -5.98
C HIS A 100 26.64 8.39 -7.07
N TRP A 101 25.38 8.22 -6.68
CA TRP A 101 24.21 8.37 -7.55
C TRP A 101 24.14 9.77 -8.18
N THR A 102 24.25 10.83 -7.37
CA THR A 102 24.25 12.20 -7.87
C THR A 102 25.45 12.48 -8.77
N ARG A 103 26.64 12.01 -8.38
CA ARG A 103 27.86 12.18 -9.17
C ARG A 103 27.77 11.47 -10.52
N TYR A 104 27.16 10.29 -10.59
CA TYR A 104 27.01 9.53 -11.82
C TYR A 104 26.22 10.31 -12.89
N PHE A 105 25.18 11.04 -12.49
CA PHE A 105 24.38 11.86 -13.41
C PHE A 105 24.86 13.30 -13.58
N MET A 106 25.94 13.68 -12.91
CA MET A 106 26.47 15.05 -12.99
C MET A 106 26.97 15.35 -14.41
N GLY A 107 26.44 16.43 -15.00
CA GLY A 107 26.80 16.86 -16.36
C GLY A 107 26.07 16.13 -17.49
N LYS A 108 25.32 15.05 -17.20
CA LYS A 108 24.50 14.38 -18.21
C LYS A 108 23.29 15.23 -18.61
N PRO A 109 22.91 15.25 -19.90
CA PRO A 109 21.68 15.91 -20.33
C PRO A 109 20.46 15.16 -19.79
N LYS A 110 19.40 15.92 -19.45
CA LYS A 110 18.16 15.36 -18.85
C LYS A 110 17.54 14.20 -19.65
N LYS A 111 17.66 14.23 -20.98
CA LYS A 111 17.16 13.17 -21.87
C LYS A 111 17.93 11.85 -21.67
N GLU A 112 19.24 11.92 -21.48
CA GLU A 112 20.08 10.75 -21.23
C GLU A 112 19.80 10.18 -19.84
N ILE A 113 19.71 11.04 -18.82
CA ILE A 113 19.29 10.64 -17.47
C ILE A 113 17.96 9.89 -17.53
N TRP A 114 16.96 10.47 -18.20
CA TRP A 114 15.66 9.84 -18.38
C TRP A 114 15.77 8.47 -19.07
N ALA A 115 16.52 8.38 -20.16
CA ALA A 115 16.69 7.15 -20.91
C ALA A 115 17.29 6.04 -20.06
N GLU A 116 18.27 6.34 -19.21
CA GLU A 116 18.88 5.34 -18.33
C GLU A 116 17.94 4.90 -17.20
N VAL A 117 17.31 5.84 -16.48
CA VAL A 117 16.46 5.50 -15.33
C VAL A 117 15.12 4.86 -15.72
N THR A 118 14.70 5.02 -16.98
CA THR A 118 13.45 4.45 -17.51
C THR A 118 13.65 3.33 -18.53
N ASP A 119 14.90 2.95 -18.81
CA ASP A 119 15.24 1.97 -19.86
C ASP A 119 14.61 2.35 -21.21
N ASN A 120 15.02 3.51 -21.72
CA ASN A 120 14.54 4.15 -22.95
C ASN A 120 13.02 4.33 -23.01
N GLY A 121 12.38 4.57 -21.85
CA GLY A 121 10.93 4.77 -21.75
C GLY A 121 10.12 3.47 -21.68
N SER A 122 10.77 2.31 -21.48
CA SER A 122 10.07 1.06 -21.18
C SER A 122 9.33 1.12 -19.83
N ARG A 123 9.74 2.05 -18.95
CA ARG A 123 9.16 2.28 -17.62
C ARG A 123 8.65 3.71 -17.47
N TYR A 124 7.67 3.89 -16.59
CA TYR A 124 7.24 5.23 -16.15
C TYR A 124 8.40 5.96 -15.46
N PRO A 125 8.54 7.30 -15.62
CA PRO A 125 7.69 8.22 -16.38
C PRO A 125 8.04 8.33 -17.87
N GLN A 126 7.07 8.77 -18.69
CA GLN A 126 7.36 9.26 -20.04
C GLN A 126 8.27 10.51 -20.00
N LEU A 127 8.97 10.80 -21.10
CA LEU A 127 9.93 11.91 -21.17
C LEU A 127 9.31 13.27 -20.80
N SER A 128 8.10 13.54 -21.28
CA SER A 128 7.36 14.78 -20.98
C SER A 128 7.06 14.91 -19.48
N THR A 129 6.60 13.81 -18.86
CA THR A 129 6.34 13.74 -17.42
C THR A 129 7.62 13.90 -16.61
N PHE A 130 8.73 13.29 -17.03
CA PHE A 130 10.04 13.48 -16.40
C PHE A 130 10.46 14.95 -16.42
N TYR A 131 10.33 15.63 -17.56
CA TYR A 131 10.63 17.07 -17.66
C TYR A 131 9.70 17.92 -16.80
N SER A 132 8.42 17.56 -16.71
CA SER A 132 7.47 18.23 -15.82
C SER A 132 7.92 18.13 -14.36
N HIS A 133 8.25 16.93 -13.88
CA HIS A 133 8.76 16.73 -12.52
C HIS A 133 10.05 17.50 -12.27
N VAL A 134 11.02 17.43 -13.19
CA VAL A 134 12.29 18.17 -13.06
C VAL A 134 12.05 19.69 -13.01
N ARG A 135 11.04 20.21 -13.72
CA ARG A 135 10.67 21.63 -13.66
C ARG A 135 10.03 22.01 -12.33
N GLN A 136 9.21 21.13 -11.76
CA GLN A 136 8.45 21.41 -10.53
C GLN A 136 9.30 21.28 -9.26
N VAL A 137 10.11 20.22 -9.15
CA VAL A 137 10.83 19.90 -7.91
C VAL A 137 12.35 19.91 -8.05
N GLY A 138 12.87 20.11 -9.26
CA GLY A 138 14.31 20.08 -9.55
C GLY A 138 14.85 18.68 -9.84
N LEU A 139 15.97 18.60 -10.57
CA LEU A 139 16.56 17.32 -10.97
C LEU A 139 17.05 16.50 -9.78
N GLU A 140 17.68 17.14 -8.80
CA GLU A 140 18.18 16.46 -7.60
C GLU A 140 17.06 15.78 -6.81
N SER A 141 15.93 16.47 -6.62
CA SER A 141 14.76 15.90 -5.95
C SER A 141 14.20 14.69 -6.72
N VAL A 142 14.12 14.79 -8.06
CA VAL A 142 13.71 13.65 -8.91
C VAL A 142 14.67 12.47 -8.75
N LEU A 143 15.98 12.70 -8.78
CA LEU A 143 16.98 11.64 -8.62
C LEU A 143 16.96 11.02 -7.22
N ASN A 144 16.76 11.82 -6.17
CA ASN A 144 16.59 11.33 -4.80
C ASN A 144 15.32 10.49 -4.64
N GLY A 145 14.30 10.71 -5.48
CA GLY A 145 13.11 9.87 -5.58
C GLY A 145 13.42 8.42 -5.98
N TYR A 146 14.53 8.15 -6.68
CA TYR A 146 14.95 6.79 -7.02
C TYR A 146 15.64 6.05 -5.86
N LEU A 147 15.99 6.74 -4.78
CA LEU A 147 16.59 6.14 -3.58
C LEU A 147 15.48 5.68 -2.63
N GLN A 148 14.57 4.85 -3.14
CA GLN A 148 13.42 4.27 -2.46
C GLN A 148 13.28 2.78 -2.80
N TYR A 149 12.58 2.02 -1.96
CA TYR A 149 12.45 0.56 -2.09
C TYR A 149 12.01 0.08 -3.48
N ASP A 150 10.98 0.72 -4.06
CA ASP A 150 10.40 0.35 -5.36
C ASP A 150 11.34 0.60 -6.55
N LYS A 151 12.39 1.41 -6.35
CA LYS A 151 13.38 1.78 -7.37
C LYS A 151 14.78 1.20 -7.12
N VAL A 152 14.97 0.41 -6.06
CA VAL A 152 16.28 -0.21 -5.72
C VAL A 152 16.89 -0.96 -6.90
N SER A 153 16.09 -1.69 -7.67
CA SER A 153 16.56 -2.46 -8.83
C SER A 153 17.18 -1.57 -9.92
N ILE A 154 16.68 -0.34 -10.07
CA ILE A 154 17.22 0.63 -11.04
C ILE A 154 18.57 1.15 -10.55
N VAL A 155 18.64 1.55 -9.28
CA VAL A 155 19.86 2.09 -8.67
C VAL A 155 20.99 1.04 -8.68
N THR A 156 20.68 -0.18 -8.27
CA THR A 156 21.65 -1.30 -8.24
C THR A 156 22.14 -1.65 -9.64
N HIS A 157 21.26 -1.64 -10.64
CA HIS A 157 21.64 -1.91 -12.02
C HIS A 157 22.57 -0.83 -12.61
N ILE A 158 22.20 0.44 -12.49
CA ILE A 158 22.94 1.57 -13.09
C ILE A 158 24.30 1.76 -12.40
N LEU A 159 24.35 1.63 -11.07
CA LEU A 159 25.60 1.78 -10.32
C LEU A 159 26.42 0.47 -10.27
N HIS A 160 25.96 -0.61 -10.91
CA HIS A 160 26.58 -1.94 -10.87
C HIS A 160 26.92 -2.40 -9.44
N LEU A 161 25.97 -2.25 -8.52
CA LEU A 161 26.18 -2.60 -7.11
C LEU A 161 26.08 -4.11 -6.90
N ASP A 162 27.14 -4.68 -6.34
CA ASP A 162 27.15 -6.03 -5.77
C ASP A 162 27.19 -5.92 -4.24
N ASP A 163 26.03 -5.59 -3.65
CA ASP A 163 25.86 -5.46 -2.20
C ASP A 163 24.91 -6.54 -1.68
N SER A 164 25.48 -7.57 -1.08
CA SER A 164 24.74 -8.69 -0.51
C SER A 164 23.85 -8.27 0.68
N ASP A 165 24.24 -7.26 1.46
CA ASP A 165 23.41 -6.75 2.56
C ASP A 165 22.16 -6.07 1.99
N LEU A 166 22.34 -5.21 0.98
CA LEU A 166 21.23 -4.57 0.26
C LEU A 166 20.28 -5.60 -0.35
N ALA A 167 20.83 -6.62 -1.03
CA ALA A 167 20.04 -7.70 -1.61
C ALA A 167 19.24 -8.47 -0.55
N SER A 168 19.85 -8.80 0.59
CA SER A 168 19.19 -9.51 1.68
C SER A 168 18.02 -8.72 2.29
N ARG A 169 18.17 -7.39 2.43
CA ARG A 169 17.10 -6.50 2.92
C ARG A 169 15.92 -6.47 1.95
N VAL A 170 16.18 -6.38 0.64
CA VAL A 170 15.14 -6.39 -0.39
C VAL A 170 14.37 -7.70 -0.37
N VAL A 171 15.06 -8.85 -0.30
CA VAL A 171 14.42 -10.17 -0.20
C VAL A 171 13.53 -10.25 1.04
N ARG A 172 14.05 -9.85 2.20
CA ARG A 172 13.28 -9.84 3.45
C ARG A 172 11.99 -9.01 3.35
N ILE A 173 12.05 -7.82 2.75
CA ILE A 173 10.83 -6.99 2.57
C ILE A 173 9.83 -7.68 1.65
N ARG A 174 10.28 -8.28 0.54
CA ARG A 174 9.41 -9.02 -0.39
C ARG A 174 8.74 -10.23 0.24
N ASP A 175 9.45 -10.95 1.10
CA ASP A 175 8.90 -12.11 1.81
C ASP A 175 7.80 -11.67 2.78
N LEU A 176 8.01 -10.55 3.49
CA LEU A 176 6.98 -9.97 4.37
C LEU A 176 5.77 -9.44 3.59
N GLU A 177 5.98 -8.76 2.46
CA GLU A 177 4.89 -8.33 1.57
C GLU A 177 4.07 -9.52 1.06
N SER A 178 4.75 -10.60 0.69
CA SER A 178 4.12 -11.85 0.25
C SER A 178 3.33 -12.50 1.39
N SER A 179 3.87 -12.51 2.61
CA SER A 179 3.15 -12.97 3.80
C SER A 179 1.92 -12.11 4.12
N LEU A 180 2.00 -10.79 3.94
CA LEU A 180 0.88 -9.88 4.15
C LEU A 180 -0.21 -10.13 3.10
N ALA A 181 0.16 -10.25 1.83
CA ALA A 181 -0.75 -10.59 0.74
C ALA A 181 -1.48 -11.91 1.01
N ALA A 182 -0.75 -12.96 1.39
CA ALA A 182 -1.34 -14.27 1.72
C ALA A 182 -2.33 -14.20 2.90
N LYS A 183 -2.00 -13.42 3.95
CA LYS A 183 -2.93 -13.19 5.07
C LYS A 183 -4.20 -12.45 4.64
N ASN A 184 -4.06 -11.42 3.81
CA ASN A 184 -5.20 -10.67 3.28
C ASN A 184 -6.08 -11.56 2.37
N ASP A 185 -5.49 -12.42 1.55
CA ASP A 185 -6.24 -13.34 0.70
C ASP A 185 -6.97 -14.41 1.51
N ALA A 186 -6.37 -14.94 2.58
CA ALA A 186 -7.05 -15.83 3.51
C ALA A 186 -8.27 -15.16 4.17
N ILE A 187 -8.13 -13.90 4.61
CA ILE A 187 -9.21 -13.11 5.18
C ILE A 187 -10.34 -12.89 4.17
N ARG A 188 -10.00 -12.59 2.91
CA ARG A 188 -10.98 -12.42 1.83
C ARG A 188 -11.77 -13.70 1.59
N ALA A 189 -11.08 -14.85 1.56
CA ALA A 189 -11.73 -16.15 1.40
C ALA A 189 -12.73 -16.43 2.55
N GLU A 190 -12.36 -16.12 3.80
CA GLU A 190 -13.26 -16.27 4.95
C GLU A 190 -14.51 -15.37 4.88
N GLY A 191 -14.37 -14.16 4.32
CA GLY A 191 -15.47 -13.19 4.18
C GLY A 191 -16.52 -13.60 3.15
N VAL A 192 -16.12 -14.23 2.05
CA VAL A 192 -17.03 -14.67 0.98
C VAL A 192 -17.96 -15.81 1.45
N HIS A 193 -17.52 -16.63 2.41
CA HIS A 193 -18.31 -17.76 2.91
C HIS A 193 -19.33 -17.40 4.00
N ARG A 194 -19.37 -16.14 4.46
CA ARG A 194 -20.25 -15.68 5.56
C ARG A 194 -21.30 -14.63 5.16
N GLN A 195 -21.36 -14.24 3.88
CA GLN A 195 -22.39 -13.33 3.35
C GLN A 195 -23.57 -14.11 2.77
#